data_AF-A0A5E6NA51-F1
#
_entry.id   AF-A0A5E6NA51-F1
#
_cell.length_a   1.000
_cell.length_b   1.000
_cell.length_c   1.000
_cell.angle_alpha   90.00
_cell.angle_beta   90.00
_cell.angle_gamma   90.00
#
_symmetry.space_group_name_H-M   'P 1'
#
loop_
_entity.id
_entity.type
_entity.pdbx_description
1 polymer ?
#
loop_
_entity_poly.entity_id
_entity_poly.type
_entity_poly.pdbx_seq_one_letter_code
_entity_poly.pdbx_strand_id
1 'polypeptide(L)'
;MTSKENQGFLVRHERAGLDGSNYGSVTHSLKKVPVTILEDSKDIKYADFVDVYKARHLSIMVEPFDALKITKLNEAIEGLDDELKKSFTKSYIKWRDNCSTSRSSNTYEYTSLDGFQDLINMGKEVIQLIAREMLEEDNFFILVLYENLQKNAKLTITNIEDLLPLENEQSRARRTIHLYLQSL
;
A
#
# COMPACT_ATOMS: atom_id res chain seq x y z
N MET A 1 -2.67 11.76 44.36
CA MET A 1 -3.97 11.62 43.66
C MET A 1 -3.70 11.83 42.18
N THR A 2 -4.19 10.89 41.34
CA THR A 2 -4.41 10.98 39.87
C THR A 2 -3.20 11.32 38.97
N SER A 3 -2.95 10.72 37.80
CA SER A 3 -3.69 9.77 36.97
C SER A 3 -2.72 9.15 35.92
N LYS A 4 -3.07 7.96 35.41
CA LYS A 4 -2.52 7.31 34.20
C LYS A 4 -2.37 8.29 33.04
N GLU A 5 -1.24 8.27 32.32
CA GLU A 5 -1.19 8.70 30.92
C GLU A 5 -0.35 7.75 30.05
N ASN A 6 -0.90 7.51 28.86
CA ASN A 6 -0.67 6.44 27.90
C ASN A 6 0.78 6.21 27.45
N GLN A 7 1.16 4.93 27.43
CA GLN A 7 2.32 4.39 26.74
C GLN A 7 2.02 4.29 25.23
N GLY A 8 2.89 4.84 24.38
CA GLY A 8 2.81 4.72 22.93
C GLY A 8 4.19 4.48 22.32
N PHE A 9 4.28 3.62 21.32
CA PHE A 9 5.49 3.39 20.53
C PHE A 9 5.65 4.50 19.50
N LEU A 10 6.84 5.12 19.42
CA LEU A 10 7.15 6.14 18.40
C LEU A 10 8.16 5.58 17.39
N VAL A 11 7.71 5.31 16.17
CA VAL A 11 8.57 4.90 15.04
C VAL A 11 9.05 6.15 14.30
N ARG A 12 10.36 6.30 14.08
CA ARG A 12 10.94 7.37 13.25
C ARG A 12 11.91 6.78 12.21
N HIS A 13 11.94 7.38 11.02
CA HIS A 13 12.75 6.96 9.88
C HIS A 13 13.98 7.88 9.71
N GLU A 14 15.19 7.32 9.55
CA GLU A 14 16.39 8.07 9.14
C GLU A 14 16.66 7.92 7.62
N ARG A 15 17.02 9.03 6.96
CA ARG A 15 17.12 9.22 5.49
C ARG A 15 18.45 8.75 4.85
N ALA A 16 19.34 8.07 5.57
CA ALA A 16 20.69 7.80 5.07
C ALA A 16 20.81 6.43 4.38
N GLY A 17 20.68 6.40 3.06
CA GLY A 17 21.04 5.22 2.26
C GLY A 17 20.27 4.98 0.96
N LEU A 18 19.89 6.03 0.22
CA LEU A 18 19.11 5.87 -1.01
C LEU A 18 20.02 5.64 -2.24
N ASP A 19 20.07 4.40 -2.71
CA ASP A 19 20.19 4.09 -4.13
C ASP A 19 19.12 3.05 -4.51
N GLY A 20 18.44 3.26 -5.64
CA GLY A 20 17.31 2.46 -6.12
C GLY A 20 16.16 3.29 -6.69
N SER A 21 15.44 2.69 -7.66
CA SER A 21 14.28 3.19 -8.44
C SER A 21 13.15 3.84 -7.60
N ASN A 22 12.09 4.36 -8.25
CA ASN A 22 10.98 5.11 -7.61
C ASN A 22 10.41 4.48 -6.31
N TYR A 23 10.59 3.18 -6.14
CA TYR A 23 10.59 2.52 -4.84
C TYR A 23 12.02 2.24 -4.39
N GLY A 24 12.52 3.09 -3.50
CA GLY A 24 13.78 2.84 -2.82
C GLY A 24 13.75 1.46 -2.15
N SER A 25 14.86 0.74 -2.23
CA SER A 25 15.05 -0.49 -1.47
C SER A 25 14.71 -0.22 0.01
N VAL A 26 13.75 -0.96 0.56
CA VAL A 26 13.25 -0.70 1.92
C VAL A 26 14.30 -1.13 2.95
N THR A 27 15.27 -0.26 3.18
CA THR A 27 16.22 -0.36 4.29
C THR A 27 15.58 0.28 5.51
N HIS A 28 14.83 -0.51 6.28
CA HIS A 28 14.34 -0.06 7.59
C HIS A 28 15.55 0.16 8.52
N SER A 29 15.86 1.43 8.83
CA SER A 29 16.73 1.77 9.96
C SER A 29 15.88 1.94 11.22
N LEU A 30 15.58 0.83 11.89
CA LEU A 30 14.92 0.86 13.19
C LEU A 30 15.96 1.20 14.27
N LYS A 31 15.91 2.42 14.80
CA LYS A 31 16.82 2.86 15.86
C LYS A 31 16.47 2.16 17.17
N LYS A 32 17.44 1.46 17.76
CA LYS A 32 17.35 0.93 19.13
C LYS A 32 17.27 2.10 20.10
N VAL A 33 16.06 2.49 20.49
CA VAL A 33 15.84 3.38 21.63
C VAL A 33 15.90 2.50 22.88
N PRO A 34 16.72 2.84 23.89
CA PRO A 34 16.72 2.12 25.15
C PRO A 34 15.38 2.43 25.85
N VAL A 35 14.38 1.60 25.63
CA VAL A 35 13.22 1.50 26.50
C VAL A 35 13.65 0.57 27.63
N THR A 36 13.63 1.07 28.86
CA THR A 36 13.85 0.23 30.05
C THR A 36 12.76 -0.84 30.06
N ILE A 37 13.13 -2.05 29.64
CA ILE A 37 12.26 -3.22 29.64
C ILE A 37 11.99 -3.54 31.11
N LEU A 38 10.71 -3.59 31.50
CA LEU A 38 10.31 -4.13 32.79
C LEU A 38 10.69 -5.61 32.77
N GLU A 39 11.57 -6.05 33.67
CA GLU A 39 12.21 -7.37 33.69
C GLU A 39 11.26 -8.59 33.81
N ASP A 40 9.93 -8.40 33.76
CA ASP A 40 8.93 -9.45 34.00
C ASP A 40 7.88 -9.63 32.88
N SER A 41 7.98 -8.92 31.75
CA SER A 41 7.16 -9.29 30.59
C SER A 41 7.78 -10.48 29.86
N LYS A 42 6.95 -11.47 29.48
CA LYS A 42 7.34 -12.59 28.61
C LYS A 42 7.63 -12.05 27.20
N ASP A 43 8.73 -11.33 27.09
CA ASP A 43 9.04 -10.41 26.01
C ASP A 43 9.51 -11.15 24.77
N ILE A 44 8.74 -11.01 23.69
CA ILE A 44 9.21 -11.28 22.33
C ILE A 44 10.43 -10.39 22.13
N LYS A 45 11.61 -10.99 21.93
CA LYS A 45 12.81 -10.19 21.70
C LYS A 45 12.65 -9.45 20.39
N TYR A 46 13.16 -8.23 20.35
CA TYR A 46 13.12 -7.38 19.16
C TYR A 46 13.65 -8.07 17.87
N ALA A 47 14.61 -9.00 17.99
CA ALA A 47 15.07 -9.81 16.85
C ALA A 47 13.98 -10.77 16.35
N ASP A 48 13.36 -11.53 17.27
CA ASP A 48 12.26 -12.45 16.96
C ASP A 48 11.10 -11.72 16.28
N PHE A 49 10.84 -10.49 16.72
CA PHE A 49 9.86 -9.60 16.11
C PHE A 49 10.17 -9.23 14.65
N VAL A 50 11.43 -8.85 14.35
CA VAL A 50 11.85 -8.50 12.98
C VAL A 50 11.74 -9.70 12.06
N ASP A 51 12.08 -10.89 12.55
CA ASP A 51 11.99 -12.12 11.76
C ASP A 51 10.54 -12.52 11.47
N VAL A 52 9.65 -12.40 12.47
CA VAL A 52 8.21 -12.62 12.27
C VAL A 52 7.64 -11.62 11.26
N TYR A 53 8.01 -10.34 11.35
CA TYR A 53 7.60 -9.31 10.39
C TYR A 53 8.06 -9.63 8.97
N LYS A 54 9.35 -9.95 8.77
CA LYS A 54 9.91 -10.27 7.46
C LYS A 54 9.27 -11.52 6.86
N ALA A 55 9.12 -12.57 7.67
CA ALA A 55 8.48 -13.81 7.24
C ALA A 55 7.03 -13.55 6.78
N ARG A 56 6.29 -12.70 7.52
CA ARG A 56 4.93 -12.32 7.13
C ARG A 56 4.89 -11.48 5.86
N HIS A 57 5.67 -10.39 5.79
CA HIS A 57 5.76 -9.57 4.59
C HIS A 57 6.09 -10.42 3.36
N LEU A 58 7.10 -11.28 3.47
CA LEU A 58 7.47 -12.21 2.42
C LEU A 58 6.32 -13.16 2.08
N SER A 59 5.64 -13.75 3.06
CA SER A 59 4.51 -14.65 2.81
C SER A 59 3.37 -13.99 2.03
N ILE A 60 3.10 -12.70 2.30
CA ILE A 60 2.11 -11.92 1.55
C ILE A 60 2.64 -11.67 0.13
N MET A 61 3.88 -11.19 0.00
CA MET A 61 4.49 -10.81 -1.28
C MET A 61 4.72 -11.98 -2.24
N VAL A 62 4.88 -13.20 -1.75
CA VAL A 62 5.06 -14.39 -2.61
C VAL A 62 3.75 -15.12 -2.90
N GLU A 63 2.64 -14.78 -2.23
CA GLU A 63 1.34 -15.39 -2.47
C GLU A 63 0.88 -15.05 -3.90
N PRO A 64 0.71 -16.04 -4.80
CA PRO A 64 0.32 -15.77 -6.17
C PRO A 64 -1.15 -15.31 -6.25
N PHE A 65 -1.42 -14.35 -7.13
CA PHE A 65 -2.79 -13.99 -7.46
C PHE A 65 -3.51 -15.15 -8.18
N ASP A 66 -4.79 -15.35 -7.87
CA ASP A 66 -5.62 -16.37 -8.51
C ASP A 66 -5.83 -16.06 -10.00
N ALA A 67 -5.32 -16.94 -10.86
CA ALA A 67 -5.38 -16.79 -12.31
C ALA A 67 -6.81 -16.69 -12.85
N LEU A 68 -7.78 -17.40 -12.25
CA LEU A 68 -9.18 -17.32 -12.68
C LEU A 68 -9.77 -15.94 -12.37
N LYS A 69 -9.40 -15.34 -11.24
CA LYS A 69 -9.83 -14.00 -10.87
C LYS A 69 -9.17 -12.93 -11.75
N ILE A 70 -7.92 -13.13 -12.17
CA ILE A 70 -7.26 -12.27 -13.15
C ILE A 70 -8.00 -12.33 -14.50
N THR A 71 -8.40 -13.51 -14.96
CA THR A 71 -9.20 -13.63 -16.20
C THR A 71 -10.50 -12.85 -16.09
N LYS A 72 -11.25 -13.01 -15.00
CA LYS A 72 -12.47 -12.23 -14.75
C LYS A 72 -12.24 -10.72 -14.73
N LEU A 73 -11.12 -10.28 -14.15
CA LEU A 73 -10.72 -8.87 -14.17
C LEU A 73 -10.53 -8.38 -15.60
N ASN A 74 -9.82 -9.15 -16.44
CA ASN A 74 -9.59 -8.80 -17.83
C ASN A 74 -10.90 -8.76 -18.64
N GLU A 75 -11.80 -9.72 -18.44
CA GLU A 75 -13.13 -9.72 -19.07
C GLU A 75 -13.96 -8.49 -18.66
N ALA A 76 -13.90 -8.10 -17.38
CA ALA A 76 -14.58 -6.92 -16.90
C ALA A 76 -14.00 -5.63 -17.54
N ILE A 77 -12.67 -5.57 -17.68
CA ILE A 77 -11.97 -4.47 -18.37
C ILE A 77 -12.35 -4.44 -19.86
N GLU A 78 -12.44 -5.58 -20.54
CA GLU A 78 -12.86 -5.64 -21.94
C GLU A 78 -14.24 -5.02 -22.15
N GLY A 79 -15.16 -5.23 -21.21
CA GLY A 79 -16.50 -4.65 -21.21
C GLY A 79 -16.57 -3.12 -20.94
N LEU A 80 -15.46 -2.47 -20.57
CA LEU A 80 -15.42 -1.02 -20.40
C LEU A 80 -15.41 -0.29 -21.75
N ASP A 81 -15.92 0.94 -21.73
CA ASP A 81 -15.88 1.84 -22.89
C ASP A 81 -14.44 2.19 -23.31
N ASP A 82 -14.19 2.26 -24.61
CA ASP A 82 -12.85 2.49 -25.15
C ASP A 82 -12.37 3.94 -24.97
N GLU A 83 -13.27 4.94 -24.95
CA GLU A 83 -12.89 6.31 -24.60
C GLU A 83 -12.51 6.42 -23.12
N LEU A 84 -13.19 5.68 -22.23
CA LEU A 84 -12.81 5.60 -20.82
C LEU A 84 -11.41 5.00 -20.65
N LYS A 85 -11.12 3.86 -21.29
CA LYS A 85 -9.79 3.23 -21.26
C LYS A 85 -8.70 4.20 -21.73
N LYS A 86 -8.91 4.86 -22.88
CA LYS A 86 -7.97 5.85 -23.44
C LYS A 86 -7.76 7.04 -22.50
N SER A 87 -8.84 7.56 -21.92
CA SER A 87 -8.79 8.68 -20.98
C SER A 87 -8.02 8.30 -19.72
N PHE A 88 -8.30 7.12 -19.16
CA PHE A 88 -7.56 6.57 -18.03
C PHE A 88 -6.07 6.46 -18.33
N THR A 89 -5.68 5.79 -19.42
CA THR A 89 -4.26 5.62 -19.78
C THR A 89 -3.54 6.96 -19.90
N LYS A 90 -4.17 7.96 -20.53
CA LYS A 90 -3.59 9.30 -20.68
C LYS A 90 -3.36 9.98 -19.33
N SER A 91 -4.38 10.02 -18.47
CA SER A 91 -4.27 10.68 -17.15
C SER A 91 -3.35 9.90 -16.20
N TYR A 92 -3.37 8.58 -16.29
CA TYR A 92 -2.54 7.70 -15.48
C TYR A 92 -1.05 7.85 -15.79
N ILE A 93 -0.66 7.85 -17.08
CA ILE A 93 0.74 8.09 -17.47
C ILE A 93 1.21 9.46 -16.95
N LYS A 94 0.41 10.51 -17.17
CA LYS A 94 0.73 11.86 -16.67
C LYS A 94 0.95 11.87 -15.16
N TRP A 95 0.04 11.27 -14.39
CA TRP A 95 0.15 11.23 -12.93
C TRP A 95 1.32 10.37 -12.45
N ARG A 96 1.54 9.21 -13.07
CA ARG A 96 2.67 8.31 -12.78
C ARG A 96 4.01 8.99 -13.02
N ASP A 97 4.15 9.73 -14.12
CA ASP A 97 5.37 10.47 -14.42
C ASP A 97 5.66 11.53 -13.34
N ASN A 98 4.63 12.22 -12.85
CA ASN A 98 4.76 13.13 -11.71
C ASN A 98 5.12 12.41 -10.40
N CYS A 99 4.56 11.22 -10.16
CA CYS A 99 4.92 10.40 -9.00
C CYS A 99 6.39 9.99 -9.06
N SER A 100 6.90 9.57 -10.22
CA SER A 100 8.28 9.13 -10.40
C SER A 100 9.33 10.23 -10.18
N THR A 101 8.94 11.49 -10.40
CA THR A 101 9.82 12.65 -10.17
C THR A 101 9.66 13.23 -8.76
N SER A 102 8.70 12.73 -7.97
CA SER A 102 8.49 13.13 -6.58
C SER A 102 9.62 12.60 -5.69
N ARG A 103 10.06 13.43 -4.74
CA ARG A 103 11.05 13.06 -3.72
C ARG A 103 10.42 12.53 -2.43
N SER A 104 9.09 12.39 -2.41
CA SER A 104 8.37 11.93 -1.23
C SER A 104 8.25 10.42 -1.21
N SER A 105 8.50 9.83 -0.04
CA SER A 105 8.23 8.44 0.26
C SER A 105 6.81 8.22 0.80
N ASN A 106 6.03 9.29 0.98
CA ASN A 106 4.65 9.24 1.43
C ASN A 106 3.72 9.26 0.21
N THR A 107 3.14 8.12 -0.14
CA THR A 107 2.27 7.99 -1.32
C THR A 107 1.02 8.88 -1.24
N TYR A 108 0.58 9.25 -0.03
CA TYR A 108 -0.52 10.20 0.16
C TYR A 108 -0.21 11.62 -0.33
N GLU A 109 1.07 12.00 -0.47
CA GLU A 109 1.41 13.29 -1.08
C GLU A 109 1.15 13.29 -2.60
N TYR A 110 1.07 12.10 -3.22
CA TYR A 110 0.82 11.97 -4.66
C TYR A 110 -0.60 12.39 -5.05
N THR A 111 -1.53 12.51 -4.09
CA THR A 111 -2.88 13.00 -4.35
C THR A 111 -2.91 14.48 -4.76
N SER A 112 -1.83 15.21 -4.50
CA SER A 112 -1.69 16.61 -4.87
C SER A 112 -1.04 16.82 -6.24
N LEU A 113 -0.56 15.75 -6.88
CA LEU A 113 0.16 15.80 -8.14
C LEU A 113 -0.79 15.90 -9.34
N ASP A 114 -0.32 16.60 -10.37
CA ASP A 114 -1.03 16.76 -11.63
C ASP A 114 -1.45 15.42 -12.24
N GLY A 115 -2.71 15.32 -12.63
CA GLY A 115 -3.32 14.11 -13.18
C GLY A 115 -4.09 13.27 -12.16
N PHE A 116 -3.85 13.43 -10.85
CA PHE A 116 -4.61 12.69 -9.83
C PHE A 116 -6.10 13.02 -9.88
N GLN A 117 -6.45 14.31 -9.90
CA GLN A 117 -7.85 14.74 -9.93
C GLN A 117 -8.57 14.29 -11.21
N ASP A 118 -7.86 14.22 -12.34
CA ASP A 118 -8.42 13.71 -13.60
C ASP A 118 -8.85 12.25 -13.45
N LEU A 119 -8.04 11.43 -12.75
CA LEU A 119 -8.35 10.03 -12.46
C LEU A 119 -9.52 9.90 -11.47
N ILE A 120 -9.57 10.75 -10.43
CA ILE A 120 -10.70 10.79 -9.49
C ILE A 120 -12.01 11.11 -10.19
N ASN A 121 -11.98 12.07 -11.13
CA ASN A 121 -13.17 12.50 -11.86
C ASN A 121 -13.73 11.41 -12.79
N MET A 122 -12.95 10.40 -13.15
CA MET A 122 -13.43 9.25 -13.95
C MET A 122 -14.33 8.29 -13.15
N GLY A 123 -14.35 8.40 -11.81
CA GLY A 123 -15.27 7.65 -10.97
C GLY A 123 -14.84 6.19 -10.70
N LYS A 124 -15.79 5.40 -10.19
CA LYS A 124 -15.53 4.02 -9.72
C LYS A 124 -15.28 3.04 -10.87
N GLU A 125 -15.64 3.42 -12.09
CA GLU A 125 -15.57 2.63 -13.30
C GLU A 125 -14.13 2.27 -13.64
N VAL A 126 -13.15 3.11 -13.26
CA VAL A 126 -11.72 2.85 -13.49
C VAL A 126 -11.06 1.97 -12.42
N ILE A 127 -11.79 1.54 -11.37
CA ILE A 127 -11.23 0.68 -10.31
C ILE A 127 -10.66 -0.63 -10.89
N GLN A 128 -11.28 -1.20 -11.92
CA GLN A 128 -10.78 -2.41 -12.58
C GLN A 128 -9.45 -2.16 -13.28
N LEU A 129 -9.29 -1.01 -13.94
CA LEU A 129 -8.03 -0.61 -14.58
C LEU A 129 -6.94 -0.39 -13.54
N ILE A 130 -7.27 0.23 -12.40
CA ILE A 130 -6.36 0.40 -11.27
C ILE A 130 -5.93 -0.95 -10.69
N ALA A 131 -6.88 -1.85 -10.46
CA ALA A 131 -6.58 -3.18 -9.93
C ALA A 131 -5.66 -3.97 -10.87
N ARG A 132 -5.79 -3.78 -12.19
CA ARG A 132 -4.91 -4.39 -13.19
C ARG A 132 -3.49 -3.86 -13.13
N GLU A 133 -3.32 -2.55 -12.95
CA GLU A 133 -2.01 -1.92 -12.77
C GLU A 133 -1.33 -2.41 -11.49
N MET A 134 -2.09 -2.53 -10.40
CA MET A 134 -1.59 -2.99 -9.10
C MET A 134 -1.34 -4.52 -9.02
N LEU A 135 -1.48 -5.27 -10.11
CA LEU A 135 -0.92 -6.63 -10.18
C LEU A 135 0.62 -6.60 -10.23
N GLU A 136 1.20 -5.48 -10.68
CA GLU A 136 2.63 -5.26 -10.71
C GLU A 136 3.08 -4.52 -9.44
N GLU A 137 4.13 -5.00 -8.78
CA GLU A 137 4.57 -4.46 -7.47
C GLU A 137 5.06 -3.01 -7.57
N ASP A 138 5.70 -2.64 -8.69
CA ASP A 138 6.15 -1.27 -8.98
C ASP A 138 5.01 -0.24 -8.98
N ASN A 139 3.77 -0.72 -9.15
CA ASN A 139 2.55 0.08 -9.23
C ASN A 139 1.80 0.16 -7.90
N PHE A 140 2.34 -0.35 -6.80
CA PHE A 140 1.66 -0.30 -5.50
C PHE A 140 1.43 1.11 -4.96
N PHE A 141 2.10 2.14 -5.50
CA PHE A 141 1.85 3.54 -5.12
C PHE A 141 0.44 4.01 -5.48
N ILE A 142 -0.21 3.31 -6.42
CA ILE A 142 -1.57 3.61 -6.90
C ILE A 142 -2.61 3.25 -5.84
N LEU A 143 -2.25 2.55 -4.76
CA LEU A 143 -3.17 2.22 -3.67
C LEU A 143 -3.95 3.44 -3.19
N VAL A 144 -3.31 4.60 -3.07
CA VAL A 144 -3.99 5.84 -2.67
C VAL A 144 -5.11 6.24 -3.64
N LEU A 145 -4.93 6.03 -4.95
CA LEU A 145 -5.97 6.28 -5.95
C LEU A 145 -7.12 5.28 -5.80
N TYR A 146 -6.80 4.00 -5.61
CA TYR A 146 -7.79 2.97 -5.36
C TYR A 146 -8.67 3.31 -4.14
N GLU A 147 -8.04 3.71 -3.02
CA GLU A 147 -8.72 4.04 -1.77
C GLU A 147 -9.65 5.26 -1.91
N ASN A 148 -9.24 6.27 -2.68
CA ASN A 148 -10.07 7.45 -2.91
C ASN A 148 -11.30 7.16 -3.78
N LEU A 149 -11.25 6.13 -4.63
CA LEU A 149 -12.36 5.73 -5.51
C LEU A 149 -13.24 4.63 -4.91
N GLN A 150 -12.68 3.76 -4.06
CA GLN A 150 -13.37 2.61 -3.49
C GLN A 150 -14.32 3.03 -2.36
N LYS A 151 -15.62 3.02 -2.64
CA LYS A 151 -16.66 3.36 -1.65
C LYS A 151 -17.04 2.20 -0.73
N ASN A 152 -16.74 0.95 -1.14
CA ASN A 152 -17.02 -0.21 -0.31
C ASN A 152 -15.87 -0.43 0.69
N ALA A 153 -16.08 -0.05 1.94
CA ALA A 153 -15.10 -0.22 3.02
C ALA A 153 -14.63 -1.68 3.20
N LYS A 154 -15.43 -2.67 2.80
CA LYS A 154 -15.05 -4.09 2.83
C LYS A 154 -14.02 -4.48 1.77
N LEU A 155 -13.69 -3.57 0.84
CA LEU A 155 -12.70 -3.76 -0.21
C LEU A 155 -11.48 -2.85 -0.03
N THR A 156 -11.34 -2.23 1.14
CA THR A 156 -10.21 -1.40 1.54
C THR A 156 -9.60 -1.97 2.82
N ILE A 157 -8.27 -2.06 2.89
CA ILE A 157 -7.57 -2.52 4.10
C ILE A 157 -7.04 -1.29 4.83
N THR A 158 -7.56 -1.05 6.03
CA THR A 158 -7.07 -0.01 6.93
C THR A 158 -6.22 -0.62 8.05
N ASN A 159 -5.17 0.09 8.46
CA ASN A 159 -4.25 -0.37 9.51
C ASN A 159 -4.90 -0.48 10.92
N ILE A 160 -6.16 -0.07 11.09
CA ILE A 160 -6.82 0.08 12.40
C ILE A 160 -7.59 -1.19 12.80
N GLU A 161 -8.20 -1.89 11.83
CA GLU A 161 -9.02 -3.08 12.11
C GLU A 161 -8.20 -4.36 12.18
N ASP A 162 -7.08 -4.41 11.45
CA ASP A 162 -6.13 -5.49 11.59
C ASP A 162 -5.33 -5.31 12.89
N LEU A 163 -5.19 -6.36 13.69
CA LEU A 163 -4.26 -6.47 14.83
C LEU A 163 -2.78 -6.42 14.39
N LEU A 164 -2.47 -5.71 13.29
CA LEU A 164 -1.20 -5.64 12.59
C LEU A 164 -0.67 -4.21 12.66
N PRO A 165 -0.11 -3.78 13.80
CA PRO A 165 0.52 -2.46 13.93
C PRO A 165 1.74 -2.26 13.01
N LEU A 166 2.05 -3.23 12.14
CA LEU A 166 3.32 -3.42 11.45
C LEU A 166 3.10 -4.07 10.08
N GLU A 167 2.18 -3.54 9.29
CA GLU A 167 2.12 -3.84 7.87
C GLU A 167 2.72 -2.66 7.10
N ASN A 168 3.62 -2.92 6.14
CA ASN A 168 4.08 -1.87 5.23
C ASN A 168 3.09 -1.65 4.09
N GLU A 169 3.21 -0.50 3.41
CA GLU A 169 2.29 -0.14 2.33
C GLU A 169 2.27 -1.16 1.18
N GLN A 170 3.37 -1.86 0.92
CA GLN A 170 3.43 -2.86 -0.15
C GLN A 170 2.60 -4.10 0.17
N SER A 171 2.74 -4.66 1.37
CA SER A 171 1.89 -5.77 1.84
C SER A 171 0.42 -5.36 1.87
N ARG A 172 0.12 -4.14 2.31
CA ARG A 172 -1.24 -3.57 2.32
C ARG A 172 -1.82 -3.46 0.90
N ALA A 173 -1.04 -2.95 -0.06
CA ALA A 173 -1.43 -2.87 -1.46
C ALA A 173 -1.74 -4.26 -2.03
N ARG A 174 -0.84 -5.22 -1.81
CA ARG A 174 -0.99 -6.58 -2.32
C ARG A 174 -2.22 -7.29 -1.75
N ARG A 175 -2.45 -7.18 -0.44
CA ARG A 175 -3.66 -7.74 0.20
C ARG A 175 -4.92 -7.04 -0.28
N THR A 176 -4.86 -5.73 -0.53
CA THR A 176 -6.00 -4.98 -1.08
C THR A 176 -6.38 -5.53 -2.46
N ILE A 177 -5.40 -5.86 -3.31
CA ILE A 177 -5.67 -6.49 -4.61
C ILE A 177 -6.18 -7.92 -4.46
N HIS A 178 -5.63 -8.73 -3.54
CA HIS A 178 -6.22 -10.03 -3.24
C HIS A 178 -7.70 -9.90 -2.84
N LEU A 179 -8.01 -9.00 -1.92
CA LEU A 179 -9.37 -8.74 -1.44
C LEU A 179 -10.29 -8.30 -2.59
N TYR A 180 -9.82 -7.40 -3.45
CA TYR A 180 -10.56 -6.97 -4.63
C TYR A 180 -10.82 -8.13 -5.60
N LEU A 181 -9.79 -8.90 -5.96
CA LEU A 181 -9.91 -10.06 -6.86
C LEU A 181 -10.87 -11.12 -6.30
N GLN A 182 -10.89 -11.33 -4.97
CA GLN A 182 -11.84 -12.25 -4.36
C GLN A 182 -13.30 -11.81 -4.54
N SER A 183 -13.55 -10.51 -4.69
CA SER A 183 -14.89 -9.96 -4.91
C SER A 183 -15.43 -10.09 -6.34
N LEU A 184 -14.58 -10.48 -7.31
CA LEU A 184 -14.94 -10.72 -8.73
C LEU A 184 -15.50 -12.13 -8.98
#